data_AF-A0A7Z9S157-F1
#
_entry.id   AF-A0A7Z9S157-F1
#
_cell.length_a   1.000
_cell.length_b   1.000
_cell.length_c   1.000
_cell.angle_alpha   90.00
_cell.angle_beta   90.00
_cell.angle_gamma   90.00
#
_symmetry.space_group_name_H-M   'P 1'
#
loop_
_entity.id
_entity.type
_entity.pdbx_description
1 polymer ?
#
loop_
_entity_poly.entity_id
_entity_poly.type
_entity_poly.pdbx_seq_one_letter_code
_entity_poly.pdbx_strand_id
1 'polypeptide(L)'
;MADPGIIFTESWIDLSYLLPIGFDRNSIRVYRMTSLESALVEEIEYPSTVIIIPENDTLLLYDEEFTNGLYMIAGDLQPANVSANNFHIEQGVGGGMTLVWSPEGDLDNPYFGGWRIYRRTTYPFFWPYDTETQFWSVVGTEVGDLAPHDSSWVDPTPLQDGTCASYLIIALDRQSNPDHTHGAAAGFDGTDVEWQCGDATPPHIEVEDLDYNLTFDNSSGQNIHHLNVTWTWPDYGVEENVTWILYRVEVVPSSLTWMAPIATGLSGETGEEARFHEWEGPAQHRLKVERTYNYILLPVDSVGNVDYAPLENNIISVTIENQFWDYNSHLIPIPPPEAPPPYGIPWL
;
A
#
# COMPACT_ATOMS: atom_id res chain seq x y z
N MET A 1 -5.71 80.16 15.45
CA MET A 1 -6.62 79.41 14.56
C MET A 1 -6.47 77.96 14.96
N ALA A 2 -7.51 77.36 15.53
CA ALA A 2 -7.54 75.93 15.79
C ALA A 2 -7.65 75.21 14.44
N ASP A 3 -6.89 74.14 14.26
CA ASP A 3 -7.06 73.21 13.16
C ASP A 3 -8.53 72.74 13.17
N PRO A 4 -9.32 72.94 12.11
CA PRO A 4 -10.73 72.57 12.10
C PRO A 4 -10.97 71.08 12.31
N GLY A 5 -9.93 70.24 12.24
CA GLY A 5 -10.05 68.80 12.44
C GLY A 5 -10.88 68.14 11.34
N ILE A 6 -10.72 66.84 11.18
CA ILE A 6 -11.62 66.07 10.33
C ILE A 6 -12.85 65.74 11.17
N ILE A 7 -14.01 66.23 10.72
CA ILE A 7 -15.29 66.05 11.42
C ILE A 7 -16.10 64.86 10.92
N PHE A 8 -15.86 64.44 9.67
CA PHE A 8 -16.40 63.21 9.09
C PHE A 8 -15.49 62.76 7.94
N THR A 9 -15.62 61.50 7.55
CA THR A 9 -14.97 60.98 6.34
C THR A 9 -15.95 60.19 5.50
N GLU A 10 -15.87 60.39 4.19
CA GLU A 10 -16.50 59.54 3.19
C GLU A 10 -15.41 58.85 2.39
N SER A 11 -15.40 57.52 2.39
CA SER A 11 -14.37 56.71 1.75
C SER A 11 -15.00 55.66 0.84
N TRP A 12 -14.47 55.59 -0.39
CA TRP A 12 -14.82 54.56 -1.37
C TRP A 12 -13.65 53.58 -1.45
N ILE A 13 -13.92 52.32 -1.13
CA ILE A 13 -12.90 51.28 -0.99
C ILE A 13 -13.22 50.15 -1.96
N ASP A 14 -12.31 49.88 -2.89
CA ASP A 14 -12.44 48.77 -3.82
C ASP A 14 -12.06 47.46 -3.10
N LEU A 15 -13.04 46.58 -2.90
CA LEU A 15 -12.87 45.33 -2.17
C LEU A 15 -12.07 44.31 -2.98
N SER A 16 -12.06 44.39 -4.31
CA SER A 16 -11.34 43.45 -5.17
C SER A 16 -9.81 43.56 -5.02
N TYR A 17 -9.29 44.73 -4.63
CA TYR A 17 -7.87 44.91 -4.35
C TYR A 17 -7.46 44.54 -2.92
N LEU A 18 -8.42 44.49 -1.99
CA LEU A 18 -8.14 44.26 -0.57
C LEU A 18 -8.44 42.82 -0.14
N LEU A 19 -9.51 42.23 -0.65
CA LEU A 19 -10.00 40.92 -0.22
C LEU A 19 -9.67 39.84 -1.26
N PRO A 20 -9.27 38.64 -0.81
CA PRO A 20 -9.13 37.50 -1.71
C PRO A 20 -10.41 37.16 -2.47
N ILE A 21 -10.25 36.51 -3.61
CA ILE A 21 -11.35 35.91 -4.38
C ILE A 21 -11.99 34.82 -3.49
N GLY A 22 -13.34 34.78 -3.41
CA GLY A 22 -14.08 33.79 -2.62
C GLY A 22 -14.57 34.25 -1.24
N PHE A 23 -14.35 35.52 -0.86
CA PHE A 23 -14.98 36.11 0.33
C PHE A 23 -16.45 36.43 0.07
N ASP A 24 -17.36 35.97 0.94
CA ASP A 24 -18.77 36.35 0.84
C ASP A 24 -18.95 37.84 1.15
N ARG A 25 -19.45 38.61 0.18
CA ARG A 25 -19.62 40.07 0.37
C ARG A 25 -20.71 40.39 1.39
N ASN A 26 -21.66 39.49 1.63
CA ASN A 26 -22.71 39.70 2.61
C ASN A 26 -22.24 39.49 4.06
N SER A 27 -21.14 38.76 4.26
CA SER A 27 -20.54 38.52 5.58
C SER A 27 -19.61 39.65 6.02
N ILE A 28 -19.26 40.58 5.12
CA ILE A 28 -18.34 41.68 5.43
C ILE A 28 -18.92 42.56 6.53
N ARG A 29 -18.09 42.85 7.52
CA ARG A 29 -18.31 43.81 8.60
C ARG A 29 -17.11 44.74 8.68
N VAL A 30 -17.38 45.99 9.04
CA VAL A 30 -16.34 47.00 9.24
C VAL A 30 -16.38 47.42 10.70
N TYR A 31 -15.22 47.42 11.32
CA TYR A 31 -15.03 47.83 12.69
C TYR A 31 -14.09 49.02 12.77
N ARG A 32 -14.38 49.96 13.66
CA ARG A 32 -13.49 51.05 14.05
C ARG A 32 -12.48 50.54 15.08
N MET A 33 -11.22 50.93 14.94
CA MET A 33 -10.15 50.58 15.87
C MET A 33 -9.55 51.84 16.50
N THR A 34 -9.23 51.80 17.79
CA THR A 34 -8.56 52.92 18.48
C THR A 34 -7.04 52.96 18.26
N SER A 35 -6.42 51.80 18.02
CA SER A 35 -5.02 51.64 17.62
C SER A 35 -4.77 50.25 17.03
N LEU A 36 -3.67 50.08 16.30
CA LEU A 36 -3.24 48.76 15.78
C LEU A 36 -2.81 47.78 16.90
N GLU A 37 -2.53 48.28 18.10
CA GLU A 37 -2.13 47.46 19.26
C GLU A 37 -3.33 47.07 20.15
N SER A 38 -4.51 47.64 19.88
CA SER A 38 -5.74 47.36 20.65
C SER A 38 -6.45 46.13 20.09
N ALA A 39 -6.86 45.23 20.98
CA ALA A 39 -7.77 44.13 20.65
C ALA A 39 -9.26 44.55 20.66
N LEU A 40 -9.56 45.78 21.08
CA LEU A 40 -10.92 46.31 21.09
C LEU A 40 -11.26 46.88 19.71
N VAL A 41 -12.33 46.34 19.14
CA VAL A 41 -12.94 46.76 17.88
C VAL A 41 -14.39 47.14 18.14
N GLU A 42 -14.86 48.23 17.54
CA GLU A 42 -16.23 48.73 17.67
C GLU A 42 -16.92 48.63 16.32
N GLU A 43 -18.11 48.03 16.26
CA GLU A 43 -18.86 47.97 15.01
C GLU A 43 -19.36 49.36 14.62
N ILE A 44 -19.39 49.66 13.32
CA ILE A 44 -19.88 50.95 12.84
C ILE A 44 -21.39 51.01 13.01
N GLU A 45 -21.85 51.83 13.95
CA GLU A 45 -23.26 52.10 14.20
C GLU A 45 -23.67 53.51 13.73
N TYR A 46 -24.98 53.70 13.57
CA TYR A 46 -25.57 55.00 13.22
C TYR A 46 -25.15 56.09 14.23
N PRO A 47 -24.72 57.29 13.80
CA PRO A 47 -24.96 57.89 12.47
C PRO A 47 -23.96 57.51 11.38
N SER A 48 -22.89 56.78 11.72
CA SER A 48 -21.95 56.25 10.74
C SER A 48 -22.57 55.07 10.01
N THR A 49 -22.22 54.88 8.74
CA THR A 49 -22.80 53.82 7.90
C THR A 49 -21.77 53.16 7.01
N VAL A 50 -22.01 51.88 6.74
CA VAL A 50 -21.23 51.05 5.84
C VAL A 50 -22.19 50.46 4.82
N ILE A 51 -21.92 50.72 3.55
CA ILE A 51 -22.73 50.21 2.44
C ILE A 51 -21.81 49.43 1.51
N ILE A 52 -22.14 48.16 1.30
CA ILE A 52 -21.47 47.32 0.32
C ILE A 52 -22.29 47.39 -0.96
N ILE A 53 -21.63 47.72 -2.07
CA ILE A 53 -22.23 47.84 -3.40
C ILE A 53 -21.72 46.63 -4.21
N PRO A 54 -22.52 45.55 -4.33
CA PRO A 54 -22.05 44.32 -4.96
C PRO A 54 -21.78 44.46 -6.46
N GLU A 55 -22.46 45.38 -7.14
CA GLU A 55 -22.38 45.54 -8.61
C GLU A 55 -21.00 45.97 -9.10
N ASN A 56 -20.23 46.66 -8.26
CA ASN A 56 -18.89 47.15 -8.57
C ASN A 56 -17.86 46.78 -7.49
N ASP A 57 -18.18 45.81 -6.63
CA ASP A 57 -17.35 45.32 -5.52
C ASP A 57 -16.72 46.44 -4.67
N THR A 58 -17.53 47.46 -4.34
CA THR A 58 -17.05 48.66 -3.62
C THR A 58 -17.73 48.78 -2.27
N LEU A 59 -16.96 49.17 -1.26
CA LEU A 59 -17.43 49.52 0.06
C LEU A 59 -17.43 51.05 0.22
N LEU A 60 -18.59 51.60 0.56
CA LEU A 60 -18.78 52.99 0.94
C LEU A 60 -18.83 53.08 2.47
N LEU A 61 -17.84 53.73 3.05
CA LEU A 61 -17.77 54.03 4.47
C LEU A 61 -18.05 55.52 4.67
N TYR A 62 -19.08 55.82 5.45
CA TYR A 62 -19.38 57.17 5.90
C TYR A 62 -19.28 57.22 7.43
N ASP A 63 -18.22 57.85 7.92
CA ASP A 63 -17.89 57.93 9.34
C ASP A 63 -18.10 59.37 9.85
N GLU A 64 -19.19 59.60 10.57
CA GLU A 64 -19.50 60.89 11.20
C GLU A 64 -18.82 61.06 12.56
N GLU A 65 -18.21 60.01 13.09
CA GLU A 65 -17.52 59.99 14.38
C GLU A 65 -16.03 59.68 14.16
N PHE A 66 -15.45 60.38 13.17
CA PHE A 66 -14.07 60.16 12.79
C PHE A 66 -13.12 60.36 13.98
N THR A 67 -12.26 59.37 14.22
CA THR A 67 -11.27 59.40 15.30
C THR A 67 -9.84 59.42 14.77
N ASN A 68 -9.39 58.32 14.17
CA ASN A 68 -8.01 58.11 13.76
C ASN A 68 -7.86 57.49 12.35
N GLY A 69 -8.98 57.15 11.69
CA GLY A 69 -8.99 56.51 10.37
C GLY A 69 -8.52 55.05 10.34
N LEU A 70 -8.49 54.36 11.48
CA LEU A 70 -8.17 52.93 11.54
C LEU A 70 -9.46 52.09 11.51
N TYR A 71 -9.56 51.26 10.47
CA TYR A 71 -10.68 50.37 10.26
C TYR A 71 -10.20 48.94 10.03
N MET A 72 -10.94 47.98 10.58
CA MET A 72 -10.78 46.56 10.28
C MET A 72 -11.94 46.11 9.43
N ILE A 73 -11.64 45.50 8.28
CA ILE A 73 -12.62 44.83 7.44
C ILE A 73 -12.49 43.34 7.71
N ALA A 74 -13.56 42.71 8.17
CA ALA A 74 -13.61 41.28 8.45
C ALA A 74 -14.81 40.67 7.73
N GLY A 75 -14.77 39.36 7.51
CA GLY A 75 -15.86 38.62 6.93
C GLY A 75 -15.49 37.15 6.85
N ASP A 76 -16.45 36.35 6.40
CA ASP A 76 -16.33 34.92 6.30
C ASP A 76 -15.81 34.54 4.91
N LEU A 77 -14.71 33.81 4.89
CA LEU A 77 -14.30 33.06 3.71
C LEU A 77 -15.29 31.94 3.47
N GLN A 78 -15.56 31.61 2.20
CA GLN A 78 -16.38 30.46 1.87
C GLN A 78 -15.79 29.17 2.48
N PRO A 79 -16.65 28.29 3.04
CA PRO A 79 -16.21 27.00 3.55
C PRO A 79 -15.54 26.22 2.42
N ALA A 80 -14.50 25.45 2.78
CA ALA A 80 -13.82 24.60 1.81
C ALA A 80 -14.78 23.51 1.32
N ASN A 81 -14.90 23.37 0.00
CA ASN A 81 -15.63 22.26 -0.58
C ASN A 81 -14.62 21.21 -1.07
N VAL A 82 -14.49 20.12 -0.32
CA VAL A 82 -13.50 19.07 -0.56
C VAL A 82 -14.16 17.70 -0.59
N SER A 83 -13.59 16.78 -1.37
CA SER A 83 -14.07 15.39 -1.42
C SER A 83 -12.91 14.40 -1.53
N ALA A 84 -13.09 13.22 -0.94
CA ALA A 84 -12.18 12.08 -1.08
C ALA A 84 -12.80 11.08 -2.06
N ASN A 85 -12.45 11.17 -3.34
CA ASN A 85 -13.04 10.33 -4.38
C ASN A 85 -12.27 9.02 -4.53
N ASN A 86 -12.93 7.99 -5.07
CA ASN A 86 -12.33 6.66 -5.31
C ASN A 86 -11.64 6.08 -4.07
N PHE A 87 -12.22 6.31 -2.89
CA PHE A 87 -11.67 5.79 -1.65
C PHE A 87 -11.84 4.28 -1.60
N HIS A 88 -10.74 3.54 -1.50
CA HIS A 88 -10.72 2.07 -1.41
C HIS A 88 -9.54 1.59 -0.55
N ILE A 89 -9.58 0.31 -0.18
CA ILE A 89 -8.53 -0.35 0.61
C ILE A 89 -7.83 -1.39 -0.28
N GLU A 90 -6.51 -1.32 -0.33
CA GLU A 90 -5.64 -2.34 -0.91
C GLU A 90 -5.06 -3.20 0.21
N GLN A 91 -5.27 -4.52 0.11
CA GLN A 91 -4.62 -5.50 0.98
C GLN A 91 -3.12 -5.58 0.66
N GLY A 92 -2.32 -5.80 1.69
CA GLY A 92 -0.88 -6.03 1.60
C GLY A 92 -0.42 -7.19 2.48
N VAL A 93 0.81 -7.62 2.24
CA VAL A 93 1.45 -8.75 2.94
C VAL A 93 1.36 -8.61 4.46
N GLY A 94 1.07 -9.72 5.13
CA GLY A 94 1.01 -9.85 6.58
C GLY A 94 -0.21 -9.18 7.20
N GLY A 95 -1.31 -9.05 6.44
CA GLY A 95 -2.52 -8.34 6.83
C GLY A 95 -2.39 -6.82 6.78
N GLY A 96 -1.41 -6.31 6.03
CA GLY A 96 -1.25 -4.88 5.80
C GLY A 96 -2.46 -4.29 5.07
N MET A 97 -2.79 -3.05 5.38
CA MET A 97 -3.86 -2.31 4.71
C MET A 97 -3.36 -0.97 4.23
N THR A 98 -3.61 -0.64 2.97
CA THR A 98 -3.31 0.67 2.39
C THR A 98 -4.61 1.31 1.94
N LEU A 99 -4.91 2.47 2.50
CA LEU A 99 -6.03 3.31 2.12
C LEU A 99 -5.60 4.20 0.97
N VAL A 100 -6.38 4.27 -0.09
CA VAL A 100 -6.08 5.06 -1.30
C VAL A 100 -7.30 5.88 -1.71
N TRP A 101 -7.12 7.18 -1.99
CA TRP A 101 -8.17 8.07 -2.49
C TRP A 101 -7.61 9.15 -3.40
N SER A 102 -8.49 9.90 -4.05
CA SER A 102 -8.19 11.08 -4.86
C SER A 102 -8.77 12.32 -4.16
N PRO A 103 -7.94 13.17 -3.50
CA PRO A 103 -8.43 14.41 -2.92
C PRO A 103 -8.79 15.40 -4.04
N GLU A 104 -10.00 15.96 -3.98
CA GLU A 104 -10.53 16.90 -4.97
C GLU A 104 -11.21 18.10 -4.28
N GLY A 105 -11.40 19.18 -5.04
CA GLY A 105 -12.02 20.42 -4.57
C GLY A 105 -11.01 21.49 -4.12
N ASP A 106 -11.38 22.28 -3.11
CA ASP A 106 -10.63 23.46 -2.64
C ASP A 106 -9.52 23.08 -1.64
N LEU A 107 -8.57 22.23 -2.04
CA LEU A 107 -7.54 21.66 -1.16
C LEU A 107 -6.57 22.72 -0.57
N ASP A 108 -6.42 23.87 -1.24
CA ASP A 108 -5.57 24.98 -0.78
C ASP A 108 -6.35 26.02 0.05
N ASN A 109 -7.63 25.77 0.36
CA ASN A 109 -8.42 26.67 1.19
C ASN A 109 -7.85 26.71 2.62
N PRO A 110 -7.57 27.90 3.19
CA PRO A 110 -6.99 28.02 4.53
C PRO A 110 -7.91 27.55 5.66
N TYR A 111 -9.18 27.25 5.39
CA TYR A 111 -10.10 26.64 6.35
C TYR A 111 -10.05 25.12 6.31
N PHE A 112 -9.42 24.50 5.31
CA PHE A 112 -9.22 23.07 5.25
C PHE A 112 -7.90 22.68 5.94
N GLY A 113 -8.01 21.92 7.02
CA GLY A 113 -6.88 21.46 7.82
C GLY A 113 -6.25 20.16 7.34
N GLY A 114 -6.93 19.43 6.45
CA GLY A 114 -6.51 18.13 5.95
C GLY A 114 -7.50 17.02 6.26
N TRP A 115 -7.04 15.78 6.36
CA TRP A 115 -7.91 14.61 6.55
C TRP A 115 -7.65 13.93 7.89
N ARG A 116 -8.67 13.29 8.45
CA ARG A 116 -8.55 12.38 9.59
C ARG A 116 -9.01 10.99 9.23
N ILE A 117 -8.20 10.00 9.57
CA ILE A 117 -8.52 8.60 9.40
C ILE A 117 -9.08 8.04 10.71
N TYR A 118 -10.16 7.29 10.57
CA TYR A 118 -10.78 6.51 11.64
C TYR A 118 -10.71 5.02 11.29
N ARG A 119 -10.49 4.19 12.31
CA ARG A 119 -10.39 2.74 12.18
C ARG A 119 -11.14 2.04 13.30
N ARG A 120 -11.98 1.07 12.94
CA ARG A 120 -12.73 0.26 13.91
C ARG A 120 -12.76 -1.21 13.55
N THR A 121 -12.57 -2.07 14.54
CA THR A 121 -12.55 -3.55 14.40
C THR A 121 -13.71 -4.26 15.11
N THR A 122 -14.67 -3.52 15.66
CA THR A 122 -15.77 -4.07 16.46
C THR A 122 -17.10 -4.14 15.72
N TYR A 123 -17.38 -3.16 14.86
CA TYR A 123 -18.52 -3.11 13.93
C TYR A 123 -18.20 -2.12 12.80
N PRO A 124 -18.79 -2.24 11.60
CA PRO A 124 -18.46 -1.36 10.48
C PRO A 124 -18.97 0.05 10.72
N PHE A 125 -18.30 1.07 10.19
CA PHE A 125 -18.81 2.45 10.21
C PHE A 125 -20.15 2.57 9.50
N PHE A 126 -20.87 3.64 9.83
CA PHE A 126 -22.04 4.05 9.08
C PHE A 126 -21.63 5.24 8.23
N TRP A 127 -22.03 5.28 6.97
CA TRP A 127 -21.75 6.40 6.07
C TRP A 127 -22.83 6.43 4.99
N PRO A 128 -23.31 7.62 4.56
CA PRO A 128 -23.01 8.96 5.08
C PRO A 128 -23.68 9.23 6.44
N TYR A 129 -23.18 10.22 7.19
CA TYR A 129 -23.81 10.67 8.44
C TYR A 129 -24.81 11.80 8.17
N ASP A 130 -26.03 11.69 8.70
CA ASP A 130 -27.07 12.73 8.54
C ASP A 130 -26.93 13.85 9.58
N THR A 131 -26.33 13.55 10.74
CA THR A 131 -26.23 14.48 11.88
C THR A 131 -24.94 14.31 12.64
N GLU A 132 -24.50 15.39 13.28
CA GLU A 132 -23.33 15.39 14.17
C GLU A 132 -23.47 14.34 15.30
N THR A 133 -24.67 14.17 15.87
CA THR A 133 -24.95 13.15 16.91
C THR A 133 -24.66 11.73 16.43
N GLN A 134 -24.97 11.41 15.17
CA GLN A 134 -24.61 10.10 14.61
C GLN A 134 -23.09 9.99 14.43
N PHE A 135 -22.47 11.08 13.97
CA PHE A 135 -21.02 11.14 13.79
C PHE A 135 -20.25 10.95 15.11
N TRP A 136 -20.74 11.45 16.24
CA TRP A 136 -20.12 11.25 17.56
C TRP A 136 -19.85 9.76 17.92
N SER A 137 -20.47 8.81 17.21
CA SER A 137 -20.13 7.38 17.31
C SER A 137 -18.72 6.99 16.85
N VAL A 138 -18.00 7.86 16.12
CA VAL A 138 -16.63 7.60 15.65
C VAL A 138 -15.56 8.00 16.67
N VAL A 139 -15.93 8.71 17.74
CA VAL A 139 -14.95 9.24 18.69
C VAL A 139 -14.22 8.12 19.43
N GLY A 140 -12.91 8.26 19.52
CA GLY A 140 -12.00 7.27 20.10
C GLY A 140 -11.51 6.22 19.09
N THR A 141 -11.86 6.37 17.80
CA THR A 141 -11.39 5.49 16.71
C THR A 141 -10.42 6.19 15.76
N GLU A 142 -10.00 7.41 16.07
CA GLU A 142 -9.01 8.19 15.33
C GLU A 142 -7.65 7.48 15.32
N VAL A 143 -7.03 7.37 14.15
CA VAL A 143 -5.69 6.75 14.01
C VAL A 143 -4.63 7.66 13.41
N GLY A 144 -5.02 8.76 12.76
CA GLY A 144 -4.06 9.73 12.25
C GLY A 144 -4.70 10.89 11.49
N ASP A 145 -3.96 11.98 11.43
CA ASP A 145 -4.28 13.17 10.65
C ASP A 145 -3.28 13.30 9.49
N LEU A 146 -3.77 13.77 8.35
CA LEU A 146 -3.07 13.82 7.07
C LEU A 146 -3.20 15.20 6.44
N ALA A 147 -2.24 15.55 5.58
CA ALA A 147 -2.23 16.81 4.87
C ALA A 147 -3.34 16.86 3.79
N PRO A 148 -3.78 18.07 3.38
CA PRO A 148 -4.80 18.25 2.35
C PRO A 148 -4.59 17.47 1.05
N HIS A 149 -3.35 17.37 0.60
CA HIS A 149 -2.94 16.75 -0.67
C HIS A 149 -2.56 15.28 -0.53
N ASP A 150 -2.62 14.70 0.67
CA ASP A 150 -2.36 13.28 0.84
C ASP A 150 -3.43 12.47 0.13
N SER A 151 -3.01 11.40 -0.54
CA SER A 151 -3.86 10.53 -1.37
C SER A 151 -3.76 9.06 -0.96
N SER A 152 -2.96 8.74 0.05
CA SER A 152 -2.76 7.39 0.53
C SER A 152 -2.32 7.36 1.99
N TRP A 153 -2.68 6.30 2.71
CA TRP A 153 -2.22 6.05 4.07
C TRP A 153 -2.05 4.56 4.32
N VAL A 154 -0.93 4.18 4.92
CA VAL A 154 -0.64 2.77 5.27
C VAL A 154 -0.99 2.57 6.74
N ASP A 155 -1.82 1.57 7.03
CA ASP A 155 -2.13 1.19 8.41
C ASP A 155 -0.86 0.66 9.09
N PRO A 156 -0.36 1.33 10.14
CA PRO A 156 0.85 0.89 10.84
C PRO A 156 0.62 -0.40 11.65
N THR A 157 -0.64 -0.83 11.81
CA THR A 157 -1.02 -2.01 12.57
C THR A 157 -1.71 -3.03 11.66
N PRO A 158 -0.94 -3.97 11.08
CA PRO A 158 -1.50 -5.04 10.27
C PRO A 158 -2.59 -5.81 11.01
N LEU A 159 -3.61 -6.22 10.27
CA LEU A 159 -4.71 -7.01 10.79
C LEU A 159 -4.27 -8.46 10.91
N GLN A 160 -4.41 -9.02 12.11
CA GLN A 160 -4.18 -10.45 12.30
C GLN A 160 -5.26 -11.26 11.59
N ASP A 161 -4.95 -12.53 11.32
CA ASP A 161 -5.89 -13.45 10.72
C ASP A 161 -7.23 -13.50 11.48
N GLY A 162 -8.33 -13.53 10.73
CA GLY A 162 -9.70 -13.45 11.26
C GLY A 162 -10.08 -12.08 11.85
N THR A 163 -9.22 -11.07 11.78
CA THR A 163 -9.55 -9.69 12.20
C THR A 163 -9.83 -8.82 10.98
N CYS A 164 -10.94 -8.08 11.02
CA CYS A 164 -11.24 -7.11 9.99
C CYS A 164 -11.44 -5.73 10.59
N ALA A 165 -11.22 -4.71 9.78
CA ALA A 165 -11.42 -3.32 10.14
C ALA A 165 -12.32 -2.62 9.13
N SER A 166 -13.00 -1.59 9.60
CA SER A 166 -13.69 -0.61 8.77
C SER A 166 -12.95 0.71 8.90
N TYR A 167 -12.84 1.43 7.79
CA TYR A 167 -12.08 2.66 7.68
C TYR A 167 -12.97 3.81 7.18
N LEU A 168 -12.68 5.00 7.66
CA LEU A 168 -13.38 6.23 7.30
C LEU A 168 -12.36 7.37 7.20
N ILE A 169 -12.50 8.21 6.19
CA ILE A 169 -11.73 9.45 6.00
C ILE A 169 -12.67 10.64 6.08
N ILE A 170 -12.34 11.63 6.91
CA ILE A 170 -13.18 12.83 7.16
C ILE A 170 -12.31 14.07 7.01
N ALA A 171 -12.85 15.10 6.38
CA ALA A 171 -12.21 16.41 6.28
C ALA A 171 -12.10 17.07 7.65
N LEU A 172 -11.00 17.76 7.89
CA LEU A 172 -10.79 18.59 9.07
C LEU A 172 -10.83 20.06 8.69
N ASP A 173 -11.37 20.90 9.57
CA ASP A 173 -11.15 22.34 9.51
C ASP A 173 -9.73 22.71 9.99
N ARG A 174 -9.35 23.98 9.84
CA ARG A 174 -8.03 24.48 10.29
C ARG A 174 -7.80 24.41 11.81
N GLN A 175 -8.85 24.20 12.59
CA GLN A 175 -8.80 23.97 14.03
C GLN A 175 -8.83 22.48 14.38
N SER A 176 -8.71 21.61 13.38
CA SER A 176 -8.75 20.14 13.50
C SER A 176 -10.09 19.59 13.99
N ASN A 177 -11.18 20.33 13.80
CA ASN A 177 -12.53 19.81 14.01
C ASN A 177 -12.99 19.05 12.76
N PRO A 178 -13.58 17.86 12.92
CA PRO A 178 -14.06 17.06 11.80
C PRO A 178 -15.34 17.63 11.19
N ASP A 179 -15.36 17.72 9.87
CA ASP A 179 -16.55 18.01 9.08
C ASP A 179 -17.15 16.70 8.55
N HIS A 180 -18.13 16.17 9.29
CA HIS A 180 -18.82 14.93 8.95
C HIS A 180 -19.59 14.96 7.62
N THR A 181 -19.77 16.14 7.01
CA THR A 181 -20.45 16.29 5.72
C THR A 181 -19.50 16.13 4.53
N HIS A 182 -18.19 16.23 4.75
CA HIS A 182 -17.15 16.08 3.72
C HIS A 182 -16.20 14.94 4.12
N GLY A 183 -16.36 13.79 3.49
CA GLY A 183 -15.55 12.61 3.76
C GLY A 183 -15.88 11.47 2.82
N ALA A 184 -15.32 10.30 3.10
CA ALA A 184 -15.63 9.06 2.41
C ALA A 184 -15.45 7.87 3.36
N ALA A 185 -16.22 6.82 3.12
CA ALA A 185 -16.02 5.51 3.70
C ALA A 185 -15.67 4.53 2.58
N ALA A 186 -14.91 3.49 2.90
CA ALA A 186 -14.53 2.52 1.89
C ALA A 186 -14.59 1.09 2.40
N GLY A 187 -14.94 0.23 1.44
CA GLY A 187 -14.66 -1.19 1.40
C GLY A 187 -13.83 -1.50 0.16
N PHE A 188 -13.65 -2.78 -0.18
CA PHE A 188 -12.80 -3.22 -1.29
C PHE A 188 -13.19 -2.61 -2.64
N ASP A 189 -14.47 -2.35 -2.87
CA ASP A 189 -14.99 -1.77 -4.11
C ASP A 189 -15.24 -0.25 -4.04
N GLY A 190 -14.97 0.37 -2.88
CA GLY A 190 -15.18 1.80 -2.63
C GLY A 190 -16.65 2.24 -2.61
N THR A 191 -17.60 1.29 -2.53
CA THR A 191 -19.04 1.61 -2.55
C THR A 191 -19.75 1.32 -1.23
N ASP A 192 -19.24 0.40 -0.42
CA ASP A 192 -19.83 0.04 0.88
C ASP A 192 -18.88 0.24 2.06
N VAL A 193 -19.42 0.29 3.29
CA VAL A 193 -18.65 0.48 4.54
C VAL A 193 -18.28 -0.87 5.19
N GLU A 194 -18.23 -1.93 4.39
CA GLU A 194 -18.08 -3.31 4.86
C GLU A 194 -16.73 -3.59 5.54
N TRP A 195 -16.67 -4.71 6.24
CA TRP A 195 -15.46 -5.17 6.93
C TRP A 195 -14.38 -5.55 5.93
N GLN A 196 -13.18 -5.01 6.14
CA GLN A 196 -11.99 -5.30 5.35
C GLN A 196 -11.08 -6.18 6.17
N CYS A 197 -11.03 -7.47 5.82
CA CYS A 197 -10.24 -8.45 6.54
C CYS A 197 -8.83 -8.47 5.98
N GLY A 198 -7.82 -8.42 6.84
CA GLY A 198 -6.44 -8.61 6.39
C GLY A 198 -6.18 -10.07 6.11
N ASP A 199 -5.35 -10.32 5.10
CA ASP A 199 -4.78 -11.63 4.88
C ASP A 199 -3.35 -11.66 5.41
N ALA A 200 -3.19 -12.30 6.57
CA ALA A 200 -1.91 -12.48 7.25
C ALA A 200 -1.43 -13.93 7.23
N THR A 201 -2.17 -14.83 6.58
CA THR A 201 -1.90 -16.27 6.65
C THR A 201 -1.26 -16.71 5.35
N PRO A 202 0.03 -17.12 5.37
CA PRO A 202 0.64 -17.65 4.15
C PRO A 202 -0.04 -18.94 3.70
N PRO A 203 -0.13 -19.19 2.39
CA PRO A 203 -0.74 -20.39 1.87
C PRO A 203 0.08 -21.61 2.29
N HIS A 204 -0.60 -22.66 2.74
CA HIS A 204 0.02 -23.93 3.11
C HIS A 204 -0.40 -25.01 2.12
N ILE A 205 0.14 -24.90 0.91
CA ILE A 205 -0.19 -25.77 -0.23
C ILE A 205 1.03 -26.58 -0.62
N GLU A 206 0.80 -27.86 -0.91
CA GLU A 206 1.84 -28.79 -1.34
C GLU A 206 1.62 -29.19 -2.80
N VAL A 207 2.69 -29.26 -3.59
CA VAL A 207 2.62 -29.75 -4.98
C VAL A 207 2.40 -31.26 -5.02
N GLU A 208 1.80 -31.73 -6.10
CA GLU A 208 1.58 -33.16 -6.33
C GLU A 208 2.70 -33.74 -7.20
N ASP A 209 3.01 -35.03 -7.02
CA ASP A 209 3.95 -35.80 -7.86
C ASP A 209 5.30 -35.09 -8.12
N LEU A 210 5.85 -34.42 -7.11
CA LEU A 210 7.17 -33.81 -7.21
C LEU A 210 8.24 -34.89 -7.40
N ASP A 211 8.83 -34.91 -8.58
CA ASP A 211 9.81 -35.91 -8.99
C ASP A 211 10.91 -35.29 -9.85
N TYR A 212 11.94 -36.07 -10.17
CA TYR A 212 13.01 -35.65 -11.05
C TYR A 212 13.42 -36.76 -12.02
N ASN A 213 13.89 -36.32 -13.19
CA ASN A 213 14.51 -37.18 -14.18
C ASN A 213 15.91 -36.65 -14.53
N LEU A 214 16.93 -37.43 -14.19
CA LEU A 214 18.33 -37.17 -14.53
C LEU A 214 18.70 -37.98 -15.77
N THR A 215 19.09 -37.29 -16.83
CA THR A 215 19.55 -37.91 -18.08
C THR A 215 20.99 -37.51 -18.38
N PHE A 216 21.77 -38.43 -18.94
CA PHE A 216 23.15 -38.21 -19.32
C PHE A 216 23.27 -38.19 -20.84
N ASP A 217 23.73 -37.07 -21.40
CA ASP A 217 24.00 -36.92 -22.82
C ASP A 217 25.51 -36.91 -23.08
N ASN A 218 25.94 -37.72 -24.04
CA ASN A 218 27.31 -37.78 -24.56
C ASN A 218 27.34 -37.70 -26.10
N SER A 219 26.21 -37.37 -26.74
CA SER A 219 26.08 -37.31 -28.20
C SER A 219 26.97 -36.23 -28.83
N SER A 220 27.25 -35.16 -28.09
CA SER A 220 28.13 -34.05 -28.49
C SER A 220 29.60 -34.24 -28.08
N GLY A 221 29.95 -35.36 -27.43
CA GLY A 221 31.25 -35.58 -26.80
C GLY A 221 31.48 -34.76 -25.53
N GLN A 222 30.48 -33.98 -25.11
CA GLN A 222 30.44 -33.33 -23.80
C GLN A 222 29.58 -34.21 -22.90
N ASN A 223 30.21 -34.89 -21.94
CA ASN A 223 29.55 -35.74 -20.95
C ASN A 223 28.72 -34.86 -19.99
N ILE A 224 27.48 -34.53 -20.34
CA ILE A 224 26.65 -33.54 -19.63
C ILE A 224 25.43 -34.22 -19.01
N HIS A 225 25.22 -33.96 -17.73
CA HIS A 225 23.99 -34.32 -17.04
C HIS A 225 22.92 -33.24 -17.24
N HIS A 226 21.72 -33.69 -17.57
CA HIS A 226 20.50 -32.91 -17.74
C HIS A 226 19.51 -33.31 -16.67
N LEU A 227 19.05 -32.34 -15.87
CA LEU A 227 18.08 -32.55 -14.82
C LEU A 227 16.76 -31.90 -15.22
N ASN A 228 15.69 -32.68 -15.17
CA ASN A 228 14.33 -32.18 -15.22
C ASN A 228 13.69 -32.41 -13.86
N VAL A 229 13.28 -31.34 -13.19
CA VAL A 229 12.41 -31.43 -12.00
C VAL A 229 10.99 -31.20 -12.47
N THR A 230 10.08 -32.10 -12.13
CA THR A 230 8.68 -32.08 -12.56
C THR A 230 7.76 -32.13 -11.36
N TRP A 231 6.62 -31.49 -11.45
CA TRP A 231 5.57 -31.54 -10.45
C TRP A 231 4.22 -31.25 -11.11
N THR A 232 3.16 -31.63 -10.43
CA THR A 232 1.78 -31.34 -10.82
C THR A 232 1.22 -30.24 -9.94
N TRP A 233 0.58 -29.25 -10.55
CA TRP A 233 -0.07 -28.18 -9.79
C TRP A 233 -1.25 -28.72 -8.99
N PRO A 234 -1.31 -28.45 -7.68
CA PRO A 234 -2.34 -29.00 -6.80
C PRO A 234 -3.69 -28.32 -7.00
N ASP A 235 -4.71 -28.83 -6.31
CA ASP A 235 -5.94 -28.08 -6.08
C ASP A 235 -5.65 -26.93 -5.10
N TYR A 236 -5.91 -25.69 -5.53
CA TYR A 236 -5.66 -24.48 -4.74
C TYR A 236 -6.76 -24.21 -3.69
N GLY A 237 -7.87 -24.96 -3.72
CA GLY A 237 -8.92 -24.85 -2.72
C GLY A 237 -9.61 -23.48 -2.70
N VAL A 238 -9.41 -22.72 -1.63
CA VAL A 238 -9.96 -21.36 -1.46
C VAL A 238 -8.99 -20.26 -1.88
N GLU A 239 -7.73 -20.62 -2.15
CA GLU A 239 -6.71 -19.66 -2.54
C GLU A 239 -6.83 -19.36 -4.04
N GLU A 240 -6.97 -18.09 -4.38
CA GLU A 240 -6.98 -17.63 -5.78
C GLU A 240 -5.62 -17.02 -6.14
N ASN A 241 -5.21 -17.15 -7.41
CA ASN A 241 -3.97 -16.57 -7.95
C ASN A 241 -2.67 -16.93 -7.20
N VAL A 242 -2.57 -18.15 -6.69
CA VAL A 242 -1.34 -18.65 -6.08
C VAL A 242 -0.21 -18.68 -7.11
N THR A 243 0.93 -18.12 -6.73
CA THR A 243 2.18 -18.22 -7.48
C THR A 243 3.23 -18.95 -6.66
N TRP A 244 4.30 -19.43 -7.30
CA TRP A 244 5.30 -20.26 -6.67
C TRP A 244 6.71 -19.72 -6.89
N ILE A 245 7.54 -19.94 -5.87
CA ILE A 245 8.96 -19.62 -5.89
C ILE A 245 9.74 -20.93 -5.78
N LEU A 246 10.68 -21.13 -6.70
CA LEU A 246 11.57 -22.29 -6.70
C LEU A 246 12.95 -21.88 -6.16
N TYR A 247 13.41 -22.61 -5.15
CA TYR A 247 14.75 -22.50 -4.58
C TYR A 247 15.57 -23.75 -4.89
N ARG A 248 16.90 -23.57 -4.95
CA ARG A 248 17.86 -24.67 -5.02
C ARG A 248 18.96 -24.49 -3.98
N VAL A 249 19.10 -25.46 -3.10
CA VAL A 249 20.02 -25.40 -1.95
C VAL A 249 20.77 -26.72 -1.78
N GLU A 250 22.03 -26.69 -1.36
CA GLU A 250 22.78 -27.93 -1.09
C GLU A 250 22.39 -28.57 0.26
N VAL A 251 21.92 -27.74 1.20
CA VAL A 251 21.44 -28.16 2.51
C VAL A 251 20.12 -27.45 2.77
N VAL A 252 19.08 -28.20 3.14
CA VAL A 252 17.76 -27.64 3.49
C VAL A 252 17.89 -26.82 4.78
N PRO A 253 17.71 -25.49 4.73
CA PRO A 253 17.73 -24.66 5.93
C PRO A 253 16.37 -24.73 6.65
N SER A 254 16.32 -24.23 7.88
CA SER A 254 15.04 -24.03 8.58
C SER A 254 14.19 -22.90 7.99
N SER A 255 14.78 -22.03 7.17
CA SER A 255 14.10 -20.90 6.53
C SER A 255 14.84 -20.44 5.27
N LEU A 256 14.07 -20.08 4.24
CA LEU A 256 14.53 -19.61 2.94
C LEU A 256 14.56 -18.08 2.79
N THR A 257 14.23 -17.31 3.84
CA THR A 257 14.04 -15.84 3.78
C THR A 257 15.20 -15.06 3.14
N TRP A 258 16.44 -15.52 3.33
CA TRP A 258 17.65 -14.84 2.84
C TRP A 258 18.28 -15.53 1.63
N MET A 259 17.59 -16.51 1.05
CA MET A 259 18.08 -17.26 -0.09
C MET A 259 17.62 -16.60 -1.39
N ALA A 260 18.45 -16.71 -2.43
CA ALA A 260 18.07 -16.26 -3.76
C ALA A 260 17.27 -17.37 -4.45
N PRO A 261 16.06 -17.08 -4.95
CA PRO A 261 15.31 -18.05 -5.74
C PRO A 261 15.96 -18.25 -7.11
N ILE A 262 15.75 -19.42 -7.68
CA ILE A 262 16.16 -19.74 -9.06
C ILE A 262 15.05 -19.47 -10.07
N ALA A 263 13.79 -19.45 -9.62
CA ALA A 263 12.64 -18.99 -10.40
C ALA A 263 11.55 -18.43 -9.46
N THR A 264 10.77 -17.47 -9.95
CA THR A 264 9.70 -16.77 -9.21
C THR A 264 8.49 -16.57 -10.13
N GLY A 265 7.29 -16.47 -9.57
CA GLY A 265 6.07 -16.22 -10.36
C GLY A 265 5.68 -17.40 -11.22
N LEU A 266 6.04 -18.62 -10.79
CA LEU A 266 5.58 -19.85 -11.44
C LEU A 266 4.11 -20.06 -11.10
N SER A 267 3.30 -20.42 -12.07
CA SER A 267 1.88 -20.74 -11.87
C SER A 267 1.41 -21.69 -12.98
N GLY A 268 0.28 -22.35 -12.73
CA GLY A 268 -0.42 -23.15 -13.73
C GLY A 268 -1.73 -23.71 -13.21
N GLU A 269 -2.47 -24.36 -14.08
CA GLU A 269 -3.81 -24.88 -13.77
C GLU A 269 -3.74 -26.17 -12.95
N THR A 270 -4.71 -26.41 -12.07
CA THR A 270 -4.77 -27.64 -11.27
C THR A 270 -4.72 -28.90 -12.15
N GLY A 271 -3.81 -29.81 -11.83
CA GLY A 271 -3.56 -31.05 -12.58
C GLY A 271 -2.63 -30.90 -13.80
N GLU A 272 -2.19 -29.69 -14.13
CA GLU A 272 -1.18 -29.48 -15.18
C GLU A 272 0.22 -29.81 -14.65
N GLU A 273 1.00 -30.51 -15.47
CA GLU A 273 2.40 -30.84 -15.18
C GLU A 273 3.30 -29.64 -15.53
N ALA A 274 4.06 -29.18 -14.54
CA ALA A 274 5.12 -28.20 -14.72
C ALA A 274 6.50 -28.86 -14.69
N ARG A 275 7.46 -28.19 -15.32
CA ARG A 275 8.85 -28.66 -15.41
C ARG A 275 9.85 -27.53 -15.28
N PHE A 276 10.95 -27.81 -14.59
CA PHE A 276 12.13 -26.96 -14.53
C PHE A 276 13.36 -27.73 -15.03
N HIS A 277 14.06 -27.16 -16.01
CA HIS A 277 15.21 -27.80 -16.65
C HIS A 277 16.53 -27.15 -16.25
N GLU A 278 17.48 -27.96 -15.80
CA GLU A 278 18.87 -27.58 -15.57
C GLU A 278 19.84 -28.53 -16.25
N TRP A 279 21.08 -28.07 -16.38
CA TRP A 279 22.17 -28.87 -16.92
C TRP A 279 23.50 -28.52 -16.27
N GLU A 280 24.42 -29.47 -16.34
CA GLU A 280 25.79 -29.32 -15.87
C GLU A 280 26.54 -28.24 -16.66
N GLY A 281 27.40 -27.47 -15.97
CA GLY A 281 28.22 -26.47 -16.63
C GLY A 281 29.31 -25.87 -15.75
N PRO A 282 30.24 -25.11 -16.33
CA PRO A 282 31.39 -24.56 -15.60
C PRO A 282 31.00 -23.43 -14.63
N ALA A 283 29.93 -22.68 -14.92
CA ALA A 283 29.50 -21.55 -14.10
C ALA A 283 29.12 -21.96 -12.67
N GLN A 284 29.25 -21.02 -11.73
CA GLN A 284 29.03 -21.27 -10.30
C GLN A 284 27.59 -21.69 -9.98
N HIS A 285 26.59 -21.17 -10.72
CA HIS A 285 25.18 -21.50 -10.52
C HIS A 285 24.75 -22.79 -11.25
N ARG A 286 25.65 -23.49 -11.93
CA ARG A 286 25.32 -24.70 -12.69
C ARG A 286 25.51 -25.95 -11.84
N LEU A 287 24.83 -27.02 -12.25
CA LEU A 287 24.98 -28.33 -11.63
C LEU A 287 26.43 -28.81 -11.72
N LYS A 288 26.81 -29.60 -10.74
CA LYS A 288 28.11 -30.26 -10.62
C LYS A 288 27.88 -31.70 -10.20
N VAL A 289 28.67 -32.60 -10.77
CA VAL A 289 28.72 -34.01 -10.40
C VAL A 289 29.20 -34.16 -8.94
N GLU A 290 28.78 -35.25 -8.29
CA GLU A 290 29.06 -35.58 -6.88
C GLU A 290 28.53 -34.54 -5.89
N ARG A 291 27.45 -33.84 -6.25
CA ARG A 291 26.73 -32.91 -5.36
C ARG A 291 25.27 -33.27 -5.24
N THR A 292 24.72 -32.98 -4.06
CA THR A 292 23.29 -33.08 -3.78
C THR A 292 22.68 -31.69 -3.80
N TYR A 293 21.58 -31.54 -4.53
CA TYR A 293 20.78 -30.33 -4.61
C TYR A 293 19.37 -30.63 -4.15
N ASN A 294 18.83 -29.76 -3.32
CA ASN A 294 17.44 -29.82 -2.86
C ASN A 294 16.69 -28.71 -3.59
N TYR A 295 15.66 -29.10 -4.33
CA TYR A 295 14.73 -28.18 -4.97
C TYR A 295 13.54 -28.02 -4.05
N ILE A 296 13.18 -26.77 -3.76
CA ILE A 296 12.14 -26.44 -2.78
C ILE A 296 11.16 -25.46 -3.42
N LEU A 297 9.88 -25.83 -3.45
CA LEU A 297 8.79 -24.99 -3.93
C LEU A 297 8.05 -24.36 -2.75
N LEU A 298 7.92 -23.04 -2.78
CA LEU A 298 7.13 -22.28 -1.80
C LEU A 298 5.94 -21.60 -2.50
N PRO A 299 4.70 -21.81 -2.03
CA PRO A 299 3.55 -21.08 -2.54
C PRO A 299 3.53 -19.64 -1.99
N VAL A 300 2.95 -18.76 -2.78
CA VAL A 300 2.74 -17.34 -2.51
C VAL A 300 1.31 -17.02 -2.89
N ASP A 301 0.54 -16.44 -1.97
CA ASP A 301 -0.86 -16.11 -2.26
C ASP A 301 -0.99 -14.87 -3.17
N SER A 302 -2.23 -14.46 -3.42
CA SER A 302 -2.56 -13.30 -4.25
C SER A 302 -2.05 -11.95 -3.70
N VAL A 303 -1.84 -11.85 -2.38
CA VAL A 303 -1.43 -10.62 -1.69
C VAL A 303 0.09 -10.58 -1.48
N GLY A 304 0.77 -11.73 -1.59
CA GLY A 304 2.21 -11.90 -1.46
C GLY A 304 2.67 -12.55 -0.15
N ASN A 305 1.80 -13.15 0.66
CA ASN A 305 2.25 -13.90 1.83
C ASN A 305 2.93 -15.19 1.42
N VAL A 306 4.00 -15.53 2.13
CA VAL A 306 4.78 -16.74 1.91
C VAL A 306 5.34 -17.24 3.23
N ASP A 307 5.20 -18.54 3.49
CA ASP A 307 5.94 -19.19 4.57
C ASP A 307 7.30 -19.63 4.02
N TYR A 308 8.37 -19.05 4.56
CA TYR A 308 9.73 -19.40 4.17
C TYR A 308 10.23 -20.70 4.80
N ALA A 309 9.45 -21.34 5.67
CA ALA A 309 9.73 -22.68 6.15
C ALA A 309 9.46 -23.71 5.04
N PRO A 310 10.47 -24.52 4.64
CA PRO A 310 10.27 -25.56 3.64
C PRO A 310 9.24 -26.60 4.09
N LEU A 311 8.29 -26.94 3.21
CA LEU A 311 7.33 -28.04 3.40
C LEU A 311 7.94 -29.35 2.89
N GLU A 312 7.79 -30.43 3.66
CA GLU A 312 8.46 -31.71 3.36
C GLU A 312 8.08 -32.26 1.98
N ASN A 313 6.80 -32.17 1.60
CA ASN A 313 6.30 -32.64 0.31
C ASN A 313 6.67 -31.73 -0.87
N ASN A 314 7.15 -30.50 -0.60
CA ASN A 314 7.62 -29.57 -1.62
C ASN A 314 9.13 -29.62 -1.81
N ILE A 315 9.81 -30.60 -1.23
CA ILE A 315 11.26 -30.77 -1.31
C ILE A 315 11.58 -32.03 -2.08
N ILE A 316 12.44 -31.91 -3.10
CA ILE A 316 13.06 -33.06 -3.75
C ILE A 316 14.58 -32.95 -3.70
N SER A 317 15.21 -34.02 -3.20
CA SER A 317 16.66 -34.14 -3.08
C SER A 317 17.23 -34.93 -4.26
N VAL A 318 18.11 -34.29 -5.03
CA VAL A 318 18.72 -34.87 -6.22
C VAL A 318 20.22 -34.95 -6.03
N THR A 319 20.78 -36.15 -6.07
CA THR A 319 22.24 -36.34 -6.11
C THR A 319 22.69 -36.56 -7.54
N ILE A 320 23.56 -35.68 -8.04
CA ILE A 320 24.12 -35.81 -9.39
C ILE A 320 25.28 -36.80 -9.33
N GLU A 321 24.97 -38.07 -9.54
CA GLU A 321 25.97 -39.13 -9.56
C GLU A 321 26.85 -39.06 -10.83
N ASN A 322 28.05 -39.61 -10.74
CA ASN A 322 28.96 -39.67 -11.87
C ASN A 322 28.59 -40.84 -12.80
N GLN A 323 27.76 -40.59 -13.80
CA GLN A 323 27.30 -41.62 -14.75
C GLN A 323 28.29 -41.88 -15.90
N PHE A 324 29.46 -41.24 -15.89
CA PHE A 324 30.45 -41.36 -16.98
C PHE A 324 30.89 -42.82 -17.20
N TRP A 325 31.23 -43.54 -16.15
CA TRP A 325 31.75 -44.91 -16.26
C TRP A 325 30.65 -45.93 -16.58
N ASP A 326 29.43 -45.71 -16.10
CA ASP A 326 28.29 -46.57 -16.40
C ASP A 326 27.94 -46.51 -17.89
N TYR A 327 27.90 -45.30 -18.44
CA TYR A 327 27.68 -45.09 -19.87
C TYR A 327 28.86 -45.57 -20.72
N ASN A 328 30.10 -45.34 -20.28
CA ASN A 328 31.31 -45.71 -21.00
C ASN A 328 31.94 -47.02 -20.51
N SER A 329 31.12 -47.98 -20.08
CA SER A 329 31.60 -49.27 -19.55
C SER A 329 32.51 -50.05 -20.53
N HIS A 330 32.37 -49.81 -21.83
CA HIS A 330 33.25 -50.35 -22.87
C HIS A 330 34.71 -49.86 -22.81
N LEU A 331 34.99 -48.74 -22.13
CA LEU A 331 36.34 -48.23 -21.89
C LEU A 331 37.01 -48.91 -20.69
N ILE A 332 36.25 -49.64 -19.87
CA ILE A 332 36.77 -50.36 -18.72
C ILE A 332 37.51 -51.60 -19.25
N PRO A 333 38.82 -51.73 -19.01
CA PRO A 333 39.57 -52.90 -19.44
C PRO A 333 38.97 -54.17 -18.82
N ILE A 334 38.76 -55.20 -19.63
CA ILE A 334 38.37 -56.52 -19.12
C ILE A 334 39.48 -56.98 -18.16
N PRO A 335 39.15 -57.49 -16.96
CA PRO A 335 40.14 -58.03 -16.05
C PRO A 335 41.04 -59.03 -16.80
N PRO A 336 42.36 -59.02 -16.56
CA PRO A 336 43.22 -60.02 -17.15
C PRO A 336 42.66 -61.40 -16.80
N PRO A 337 42.65 -62.36 -17.75
CA PRO A 337 42.19 -63.70 -17.46
C PRO A 337 42.94 -64.21 -16.23
N GLU A 338 42.23 -64.85 -15.31
CA GLU A 338 42.85 -65.43 -14.12
C GLU A 338 44.06 -66.25 -14.58
N ALA A 339 45.21 -66.02 -13.92
CA ALA A 339 46.40 -66.78 -14.23
C ALA A 339 46.02 -68.26 -14.13
N PRO A 340 46.35 -69.08 -15.15
CA PRO A 340 46.06 -70.50 -15.07
C PRO A 340 46.68 -71.00 -13.76
N PRO A 341 45.95 -71.82 -12.97
CA PRO A 341 46.48 -72.33 -11.72
C PRO A 341 47.85 -72.94 -11.99
N PRO A 342 48.83 -72.77 -11.07
CA PRO A 342 50.15 -73.33 -11.28
C PRO A 342 50.02 -74.82 -11.62
N TYR A 343 50.60 -75.23 -12.77
CA TYR A 343 50.51 -76.57 -13.36
C TYR A 343 49.22 -76.96 -14.10
N GLY A 344 48.27 -76.05 -14.35
CA GLY A 344 47.07 -76.35 -15.15
C GLY A 344 46.06 -77.28 -14.46
N ILE A 345 46.05 -77.29 -13.13
CA ILE A 345 45.15 -78.12 -12.31
C ILE A 345 44.06 -77.23 -11.69
N PRO A 346 42.76 -77.40 -12.03
CA PRO A 346 41.68 -76.49 -11.61
C PRO A 346 41.36 -76.45 -10.11
N TRP A 347 42.09 -77.19 -9.25
CA TRP A 347 41.68 -77.43 -7.85
C TRP A 347 42.83 -77.51 -6.83
N LEU A 348 44.01 -76.94 -7.12
CA LEU A 348 45.09 -76.84 -6.12
C LEU A 348 45.26 -75.42 -5.61
#